data_AF-A0A2E0MDM7-F1
#
_entry.id   AF-A0A2E0MDM7-F1
#
_cell.length_a   1.000
_cell.length_b   1.000
_cell.length_c   1.000
_cell.angle_alpha   90.00
_cell.angle_beta   90.00
_cell.angle_gamma   90.00
#
_symmetry.space_group_name_H-M   'P 1'
#
loop_
_entity.id
_entity.type
_entity.pdbx_description
1 polymer ?
#
loop_
_entity_poly.entity_id
_entity_poly.type
_entity_poly.pdbx_seq_one_letter_code
_entity_poly.pdbx_strand_id
1 'polypeptide(L)'
;MTVNFNIHAAEWEFEEELPFDIVTIKDETGDFNLPLYDKDDHETATVAMKNCRIIELIGDEESFLVVIEKALIKEENIFDVENTDRVFEFVLHPDLPIWREGEDIGVFYSWKNLPENLKEMKFGK
;
A
#
# COMPACT_ATOMS: atom_id res chain seq x y z
N MET A 1 7.22 7.15 17.01
CA MET A 1 5.75 7.21 16.85
C MET A 1 5.35 5.87 16.27
N THR A 2 4.36 5.19 16.86
CA THR A 2 3.88 3.91 16.32
C THR A 2 2.81 4.19 15.27
N VAL A 3 2.87 3.50 14.13
CA VAL A 3 1.87 3.63 13.07
C VAL A 3 1.31 2.26 12.75
N ASN A 4 -0.02 2.17 12.71
CA ASN A 4 -0.75 0.95 12.40
C ASN A 4 -1.58 1.13 11.12
N PHE A 5 -1.56 0.13 10.25
CA PHE A 5 -2.49 0.03 9.12
C PHE A 5 -3.45 -1.11 9.35
N ASN A 6 -4.74 -0.77 9.35
CA ASN A 6 -5.83 -1.73 9.39
C ASN A 6 -6.60 -1.61 8.07
N ILE A 7 -6.49 -2.62 7.22
CA ILE A 7 -7.16 -2.67 5.91
C ILE A 7 -8.17 -3.81 5.94
N HIS A 8 -9.45 -3.43 5.91
CA HIS A 8 -10.58 -4.34 5.96
C HIS A 8 -11.10 -4.58 4.54
N ALA A 9 -11.01 -5.83 4.08
CA ALA A 9 -11.63 -6.29 2.83
C ALA A 9 -12.83 -7.19 3.12
N ALA A 10 -13.60 -7.54 2.09
CA ALA A 10 -14.83 -8.33 2.25
C ALA A 10 -14.62 -9.72 2.88
N GLU A 11 -13.45 -10.31 2.64
CA GLU A 11 -13.14 -11.71 3.00
C GLU A 11 -11.91 -11.84 3.91
N TRP A 12 -11.21 -10.73 4.20
CA TRP A 12 -9.96 -10.73 4.97
C TRP A 12 -9.66 -9.36 5.59
N GLU A 13 -8.75 -9.34 6.57
CA GLU A 13 -8.22 -8.13 7.21
C GLU A 13 -6.68 -8.18 7.17
N PHE A 14 -6.05 -7.06 6.86
CA PHE A 14 -4.60 -6.86 6.93
C PHE A 14 -4.35 -5.85 8.05
N GLU A 15 -3.65 -6.30 9.08
CA GLU A 15 -3.24 -5.50 10.22
C GLU A 15 -1.72 -5.54 10.28
N GLU A 16 -1.09 -4.39 10.10
CA GLU A 16 0.38 -4.27 10.14
C GLU A 16 0.77 -3.14 11.09
N GLU A 17 1.56 -3.50 12.10
CA GLU A 17 2.30 -2.57 12.94
C GLU A 17 3.72 -2.42 12.36
N LEU A 18 4.17 -1.20 12.12
CA LEU A 18 5.46 -0.99 11.48
C LEU A 18 6.64 -1.42 12.36
N PRO A 19 7.70 -2.00 11.77
CA PRO A 19 8.81 -2.57 12.54
C PRO A 19 9.82 -1.53 13.06
N PHE A 20 9.61 -0.23 12.84
CA PHE A 20 10.54 0.83 13.21
C PHE A 20 9.85 2.13 13.65
N ASP A 21 10.60 2.96 14.37
CA ASP A 21 10.14 4.26 14.84
C ASP A 21 9.94 5.25 13.69
N ILE A 22 8.72 5.78 13.57
CA ILE A 22 8.39 6.77 12.55
C ILE A 22 8.77 8.19 12.99
N VAL A 23 9.48 8.90 12.13
CA VAL A 23 9.86 10.31 12.27
C VAL A 23 8.96 11.20 11.42
N THR A 24 8.69 10.80 10.18
CA THR A 24 7.90 11.59 9.23
C THR A 24 6.89 10.70 8.49
N ILE A 25 5.69 11.24 8.27
CA ILE A 25 4.65 10.64 7.44
C ILE A 25 4.35 11.61 6.31
N LYS A 26 4.50 11.17 5.06
CA LYS A 26 3.98 11.88 3.87
C LYS A 26 2.78 11.11 3.35
N ASP A 27 1.70 11.83 3.07
CA ASP A 27 0.44 11.25 2.63
C ASP A 27 -0.12 12.10 1.50
N GLU A 28 -0.15 11.55 0.30
CA GLU A 28 -0.57 12.26 -0.90
C GLU A 28 -1.44 11.40 -1.83
N THR A 29 -2.08 12.07 -2.79
CA THR A 29 -2.80 11.41 -3.87
C THR A 29 -2.10 11.72 -5.18
N GLY A 30 -1.80 10.69 -5.97
CA GLY A 30 -1.10 10.84 -7.23
C GLY A 30 -0.98 9.54 -8.01
N ASP A 31 -0.30 9.61 -9.15
CA ASP A 31 0.13 8.41 -9.87
C ASP A 31 1.39 7.85 -9.20
N PHE A 32 1.43 6.54 -9.00
CA PHE A 32 2.57 5.84 -8.43
C PHE A 32 3.26 5.01 -9.51
N ASN A 33 4.58 5.06 -9.55
CA ASN A 33 5.38 4.29 -10.49
C ASN A 33 6.01 3.13 -9.71
N LEU A 34 5.42 1.93 -9.82
CA LEU A 34 5.90 0.73 -9.15
C LEU A 34 7.17 0.22 -9.85
N PRO A 35 8.35 0.26 -9.20
CA PRO A 35 9.55 -0.34 -9.74
C PRO A 35 9.43 -1.87 -9.71
N LEU A 36 9.96 -2.52 -10.74
CA LEU A 36 9.98 -3.96 -10.89
C LEU A 36 11.41 -4.47 -10.87
N TYR A 37 11.69 -5.39 -9.96
CA TYR A 37 13.02 -5.95 -9.77
C TYR A 37 13.10 -7.35 -10.36
N ASP A 38 14.27 -7.69 -10.90
CA ASP A 38 14.59 -9.08 -11.20
C ASP A 38 15.04 -9.84 -9.93
N LYS A 39 15.35 -11.12 -10.11
CA LYS A 39 15.84 -12.01 -9.04
C LYS A 39 17.17 -11.57 -8.40
N ASP A 40 17.91 -10.69 -9.06
CA ASP A 40 19.22 -10.18 -8.63
C ASP A 40 19.08 -8.76 -8.04
N ASP A 41 17.84 -8.35 -7.74
CA ASP A 41 17.46 -7.05 -7.15
C ASP A 41 17.80 -5.83 -8.02
N HIS A 42 17.89 -6.03 -9.34
CA HIS A 42 18.06 -4.93 -10.28
C HIS A 42 16.71 -4.45 -10.78
N GLU A 43 16.49 -3.13 -10.75
CA GLU A 43 15.31 -2.53 -11.36
C GLU A 43 15.36 -2.76 -12.89
N THR A 44 14.35 -3.44 -13.41
CA THR A 44 14.26 -3.82 -14.83
C THR A 44 13.19 -3.04 -15.57
N ALA A 45 12.14 -2.60 -14.89
CA ALA A 45 11.02 -1.90 -15.46
C ALA A 45 10.26 -1.11 -14.39
N THR A 46 9.33 -0.28 -14.84
CA THR A 46 8.45 0.49 -13.96
C THR A 46 7.03 0.44 -14.51
N VAL A 47 6.03 0.35 -13.63
CA VAL A 47 4.62 0.33 -14.01
C VAL A 47 3.88 1.50 -13.39
N ALA A 48 3.21 2.30 -14.22
CA ALA A 48 2.39 3.40 -13.76
C ALA A 48 1.03 2.91 -13.24
N MET A 49 0.81 3.10 -11.95
CA MET A 49 -0.43 2.85 -11.22
C MET A 49 -1.12 4.19 -10.96
N LYS A 50 -2.35 4.34 -11.46
CA LYS A 50 -2.99 5.66 -11.52
C LYS A 50 -3.89 5.89 -10.33
N ASN A 51 -4.04 7.17 -9.93
CA ASN A 51 -4.96 7.59 -8.87
C ASN A 51 -4.80 6.79 -7.57
N CYS A 52 -3.57 6.70 -7.09
CA CYS A 52 -3.24 6.07 -5.82
C CYS A 52 -3.28 7.09 -4.69
N ARG A 53 -3.64 6.63 -3.49
CA ARG A 53 -3.19 7.24 -2.24
C ARG A 53 -1.84 6.63 -1.90
N ILE A 54 -0.86 7.47 -1.59
CA ILE A 54 0.54 7.08 -1.38
C ILE A 54 0.93 7.60 0.00
N ILE A 55 1.26 6.66 0.90
CA ILE A 55 1.63 6.95 2.28
C ILE A 55 3.06 6.46 2.48
N GLU A 56 3.99 7.40 2.59
CA GLU A 56 5.41 7.15 2.82
C GLU A 56 5.73 7.41 4.29
N LEU A 57 6.29 6.40 4.94
CA LEU A 57 6.61 6.37 6.36
C LEU A 57 8.11 6.29 6.50
N ILE A 58 8.70 7.31 7.12
CA ILE A 58 10.14 7.52 7.12
C ILE A 58 10.63 7.47 8.55
N GLY A 59 11.48 6.48 8.84
CA GLY A 59 12.27 6.37 10.06
C GLY A 59 13.68 6.95 9.86
N ASP A 60 14.55 6.70 10.83
CA ASP A 60 15.93 7.21 10.77
C ASP A 60 16.80 6.49 9.72
N GLU A 61 16.62 5.18 9.56
CA GLU A 61 17.40 4.33 8.65
C GLU A 61 16.55 3.57 7.62
N GLU A 62 15.22 3.54 7.81
CA GLU A 62 14.28 2.72 7.03
C GLU A 62 13.09 3.56 6.54
N SER A 63 12.47 3.10 5.46
CA SER A 63 11.24 3.66 4.92
C SER A 63 10.27 2.56 4.52
N PHE A 64 8.98 2.80 4.75
CA PHE A 64 7.91 1.90 4.36
C PHE A 64 6.88 2.66 3.51
N LEU A 65 6.32 1.99 2.52
CA LEU A 65 5.38 2.59 1.58
C LEU A 65 4.08 1.80 1.56
N VAL A 66 2.96 2.50 1.74
CA VAL A 66 1.61 1.96 1.52
C VAL A 66 0.99 2.70 0.34
N VAL A 67 0.58 1.94 -0.68
CA VAL A 67 -0.03 2.47 -1.90
C VAL A 67 -1.40 1.82 -2.06
N ILE A 68 -2.47 2.62 -2.12
CA ILE A 68 -3.83 2.12 -2.27
C ILE A 68 -4.51 2.80 -3.47
N GLU A 69 -5.06 2.05 -4.41
CA GLU A 69 -5.91 2.61 -5.45
C GLU A 69 -7.11 3.33 -4.82
N LYS A 70 -7.32 4.62 -5.11
CA LYS A 70 -8.43 5.35 -4.47
C LYS A 70 -9.80 4.78 -4.75
N ALA A 71 -9.99 4.15 -5.91
CA ALA A 71 -11.24 3.50 -6.26
C ALA A 71 -11.56 2.29 -5.36
N LEU A 72 -10.55 1.68 -4.71
CA LEU A 72 -10.77 0.61 -3.74
C LEU A 72 -11.26 1.13 -2.39
N ILE A 73 -10.91 2.36 -2.01
CA ILE A 73 -11.23 2.92 -0.69
C ILE A 73 -12.73 3.24 -0.65
N LYS A 74 -13.47 2.48 0.17
CA LYS A 74 -14.88 2.71 0.46
C LYS A 74 -15.05 3.68 1.63
N GLU A 75 -14.31 3.44 2.71
CA GLU A 75 -14.28 4.28 3.90
C GLU A 75 -12.84 4.41 4.38
N GLU A 76 -12.49 5.57 4.93
CA GLU A 76 -11.18 5.83 5.51
C GLU A 76 -11.34 6.61 6.80
N ASN A 77 -10.62 6.21 7.84
CA ASN A 77 -10.50 6.93 9.09
C ASN A 77 -9.05 7.01 9.54
N ILE A 78 -8.65 8.16 10.06
CA ILE A 78 -7.30 8.38 10.56
C ILE A 78 -7.43 8.95 11.96
N PHE A 79 -6.77 8.30 12.91
CA PHE A 79 -6.84 8.69 14.31
C PHE A 79 -5.44 8.88 14.87
N ASP A 80 -5.24 9.99 15.58
CA ASP A 80 -4.07 10.22 16.42
C ASP A 80 -4.42 9.82 17.87
N VAL A 81 -3.74 8.81 18.41
CA VAL A 81 -3.92 8.33 19.78
C VAL A 81 -2.81 8.91 20.64
N GLU A 82 -3.20 9.70 21.64
CA GLU A 82 -2.34 10.26 22.69
C GLU A 82 -1.06 11.00 22.19
N ASN A 83 -1.04 11.44 20.93
CA ASN A 83 0.11 12.03 20.21
C ASN A 83 1.34 11.09 20.09
N THR A 84 1.19 9.80 20.37
CA THR A 84 2.26 8.80 20.25
C THR A 84 2.02 7.85 19.09
N ASP A 85 0.74 7.58 18.78
CA ASP A 85 0.36 6.58 17.79
C ASP A 85 -0.57 7.19 16.74
N ARG A 86 -0.45 6.70 15.51
CA ARG A 86 -1.37 7.02 14.42
C ARG A 86 -1.92 5.73 13.83
N VAL A 87 -3.25 5.66 13.68
CA VAL A 87 -3.92 4.52 13.08
C VAL A 87 -4.55 4.95 11.76
N PHE A 88 -4.22 4.23 10.69
CA PHE A 88 -4.87 4.33 9.40
C PHE A 88 -5.83 3.15 9.24
N GLU A 89 -7.13 3.45 9.20
CA GLU A 89 -8.18 2.44 9.01
C GLU A 89 -8.81 2.63 7.63
N PHE A 90 -8.70 1.61 6.79
CA PHE A 90 -9.25 1.59 5.43
C PHE A 90 -10.24 0.45 5.29
N VAL A 91 -11.44 0.76 4.81
CA VAL A 91 -12.41 -0.25 4.37
C VAL A 91 -12.42 -0.27 2.86
N LEU A 92 -12.16 -1.43 2.27
CA LEU A 92 -12.11 -1.62 0.82
C LEU A 92 -13.47 -2.05 0.25
N HIS A 93 -13.70 -1.70 -1.01
CA HIS A 93 -14.88 -2.07 -1.76
C HIS A 93 -14.97 -3.60 -1.94
N PRO A 94 -16.07 -4.27 -1.52
CA PRO A 94 -16.21 -5.72 -1.62
C PRO A 94 -16.40 -6.21 -3.06
N ASP A 95 -16.78 -5.33 -3.97
CA ASP A 95 -17.07 -5.60 -5.37
C ASP A 95 -15.86 -5.40 -6.30
N LEU A 96 -14.71 -5.00 -5.75
CA LEU A 96 -13.47 -4.80 -6.47
C LEU A 96 -12.43 -5.83 -6.03
N PRO A 97 -12.17 -6.89 -6.83
CA PRO A 97 -11.16 -7.87 -6.51
C PRO A 97 -9.78 -7.19 -6.39
N ILE A 98 -9.03 -7.53 -5.35
CA ILE A 98 -7.71 -6.97 -5.06
C ILE A 98 -6.62 -7.80 -5.75
N TRP A 99 -5.54 -7.13 -6.16
CA TRP A 99 -4.33 -7.75 -6.66
C TRP A 99 -3.48 -8.31 -5.52
N ARG A 100 -3.57 -9.62 -5.31
CA ARG A 100 -2.96 -10.31 -4.16
C ARG A 100 -1.44 -10.20 -4.05
N GLU A 101 -0.73 -10.24 -5.17
CA GLU A 101 0.75 -10.18 -5.17
C GLU A 101 1.28 -8.82 -4.68
N GLY A 102 0.48 -7.75 -4.79
CA GLY A 102 0.86 -6.42 -4.31
C GLY A 102 0.70 -6.26 -2.79
N GLU A 103 -0.16 -7.07 -2.16
CA GLU A 103 -0.49 -6.97 -0.72
C GLU A 103 0.77 -7.15 0.14
N ASP A 104 1.62 -8.11 -0.19
CA ASP A 104 2.86 -8.44 0.54
C ASP A 104 3.89 -7.30 0.56
N ILE A 105 3.78 -6.33 -0.36
CA ILE A 105 4.69 -5.18 -0.47
C ILE A 105 3.97 -3.85 -0.19
N GLY A 106 2.79 -3.89 0.43
CA GLY A 106 2.03 -2.70 0.81
C GLY A 106 1.34 -2.00 -0.37
N VAL A 107 1.11 -2.69 -1.48
CA VAL A 107 0.47 -2.15 -2.69
C VAL A 107 -0.90 -2.80 -2.92
N PHE A 108 -1.95 -2.09 -2.57
CA PHE A 108 -3.34 -2.52 -2.70
C PHE A 108 -3.99 -1.89 -3.93
N TYR A 109 -4.20 -2.69 -4.98
CA TYR A 109 -4.74 -2.20 -6.25
C TYR A 109 -5.80 -3.15 -6.79
N SER A 110 -6.82 -2.63 -7.47
CA SER A 110 -7.88 -3.51 -7.98
C SER A 110 -7.35 -4.32 -9.16
N TRP A 111 -7.61 -5.62 -9.14
CA TRP A 111 -7.33 -6.52 -10.26
C TRP A 111 -7.98 -6.04 -11.56
N LYS A 112 -9.14 -5.37 -11.46
CA LYS A 112 -9.85 -4.80 -12.61
C LYS A 112 -9.05 -3.71 -13.31
N ASN A 113 -8.48 -2.78 -12.54
CA ASN A 113 -7.75 -1.64 -13.09
C ASN A 113 -6.24 -1.90 -13.19
N LEU A 114 -5.77 -3.05 -12.67
CA LEU A 114 -4.38 -3.45 -12.72
C LEU A 114 -3.88 -3.43 -14.18
N PRO A 115 -2.76 -2.73 -14.45
CA PRO A 115 -2.10 -2.77 -15.75
C PRO A 115 -1.84 -4.21 -16.23
N GLU A 116 -2.09 -4.50 -17.51
CA GLU A 116 -2.01 -5.87 -18.07
C GLU A 116 -0.62 -6.51 -17.89
N ASN A 117 0.45 -5.70 -17.98
CA ASN A 117 1.81 -6.16 -17.72
C ASN A 117 2.01 -6.73 -16.31
N LEU A 118 1.29 -6.20 -15.29
CA LEU A 118 1.32 -6.77 -13.93
C LEU A 118 0.45 -8.01 -13.78
N LYS A 119 -0.61 -8.18 -14.58
CA LYS A 119 -1.43 -9.40 -14.58
C LYS A 119 -0.67 -10.60 -15.16
N GLU A 120 0.20 -10.34 -16.14
CA GLU A 120 1.04 -11.34 -16.78
C GLU A 120 2.30 -11.65 -15.95
N MET A 121 2.76 -10.67 -15.16
CA MET A 121 3.86 -10.84 -14.23
C MET A 121 3.40 -11.59 -12.99
N LYS A 122 4.09 -12.69 -12.70
CA LYS A 122 4.04 -13.31 -11.39
C LYS A 122 5.19 -12.71 -10.59
N PHE A 123 4.89 -12.01 -9.50
CA PHE A 123 5.89 -11.81 -8.47
C PHE A 123 6.13 -13.18 -7.81
N GLY A 124 7.23 -13.30 -7.08
CA GLY A 124 7.88 -14.58 -6.78
C GLY A 124 6.98 -15.70 -6.26
N LYS A 125 7.47 -16.93 -6.45
CA LYS A 125 6.96 -18.13 -5.76
C LYS A 125 7.49 -18.19 -4.33
#